data_AF-H0E5B0-F1
#
_entry.id   AF-H0E5B0-F1
#
_cell.length_a   1.000
_cell.length_b   1.000
_cell.length_c   1.000
_cell.angle_alpha   90.00
_cell.angle_beta   90.00
_cell.angle_gamma   90.00
#
_symmetry.space_group_name_H-M   'P 1'
#
loop_
_entity.id
_entity.type
_entity.pdbx_description
1 polymer ?
#
loop_
_entity_poly.entity_id
_entity_poly.type
_entity_poly.pdbx_seq_one_letter_code
_entity_poly.pdbx_strand_id
1 'polypeptide(L)' 'MLRPWGFEPESVAGEVLLVHGGQDATVPPAHARDLARRLPRGSLRLLAGEGHFFFRARFGELLGLLLEPAGG' A
#
# COMPACT_ATOMS: atom_id res chain seq x y z
N MET A 1 0.02 22.19 1.78
CA MET A 1 1.17 22.15 2.71
C MET A 1 1.23 20.74 3.30
N LEU A 2 2.41 20.10 3.29
CA LEU A 2 2.60 18.77 3.87
C LEU A 2 2.51 18.87 5.41
N ARG A 3 1.82 17.92 6.05
CA ARG A 3 1.78 17.80 7.52
C ARG A 3 2.18 16.37 7.94
N PRO A 4 2.85 16.20 9.09
CA PRO A 4 3.09 14.89 9.67
C PRO A 4 1.79 14.14 9.93
N TRP A 5 1.85 12.81 9.97
CA TRP A 5 0.69 11.94 10.18
C TRP A 5 0.18 11.92 11.62
N GLY A 6 0.90 12.58 12.53
CA GLY A 6 0.67 12.47 13.98
C GLY A 6 1.28 11.22 14.62
N PHE A 7 1.96 10.40 13.81
CA PHE A 7 2.79 9.27 14.23
C PHE A 7 3.86 9.00 13.17
N GLU A 8 4.88 8.24 13.54
CA GLU A 8 5.89 7.74 12.59
C GLU A 8 5.44 6.39 12.03
N PRO A 9 5.43 6.17 10.71
CA PRO A 9 5.21 4.85 10.11
C PRO A 9 5.98 3.70 10.80
N GLU A 10 7.19 3.98 11.25
CA GLU A 10 8.06 3.08 12.01
C GLU A 10 7.44 2.61 13.34
N SER A 11 6.49 3.37 13.91
CA SER A 11 5.78 3.01 15.13
C SER A 11 4.53 2.16 14.90
N VAL A 12 4.18 1.85 13.65
CA VAL A 12 3.03 0.99 13.36
C VAL A 12 3.38 -0.44 13.72
N ALA A 13 2.82 -0.88 14.84
CA ALA A 13 3.07 -2.22 15.31
C ALA A 13 2.39 -3.28 14.44
N GLY A 14 1.22 -3.04 13.85
CA GLY A 14 0.41 -4.04 13.11
C GLY A 14 0.98 -4.49 11.77
N GLU A 15 0.44 -5.57 11.22
CA GLU A 15 0.70 -6.02 9.84
C GLU A 15 0.06 -5.03 8.85
N VAL A 16 0.81 -4.61 7.84
CA VAL A 16 0.34 -3.65 6.84
C VAL A 16 0.60 -4.18 5.42
N LEU A 17 -0.46 -4.32 4.65
CA LEU A 17 -0.39 -4.57 3.21
C LEU A 17 -0.68 -3.29 2.44
N LEU A 18 0.32 -2.81 1.70
CA LEU A 18 0.18 -1.73 0.74
C LEU A 18 -0.10 -2.32 -0.65
N VAL A 19 -1.14 -1.84 -1.33
CA VAL A 19 -1.41 -2.18 -2.73
C VAL A 19 -1.37 -0.91 -3.56
N HIS A 20 -0.61 -0.91 -4.65
CA HIS A 20 -0.40 0.29 -5.48
C HIS A 20 -0.34 -0.04 -6.97
N GLY A 21 -0.85 0.87 -7.81
CA GLY A 21 -0.78 0.73 -9.27
C GLY A 21 0.65 0.92 -9.78
N GLY A 22 1.18 -0.05 -10.52
CA GLY A 22 2.56 -0.02 -11.01
C GLY A 22 2.85 1.05 -12.07
N GLN A 23 1.80 1.61 -12.69
CA GLN A 23 1.85 2.68 -13.68
C GLN A 23 1.10 3.93 -13.20
N ASP A 24 0.94 4.10 -11.88
CA ASP A 24 0.34 5.31 -11.31
C ASP A 24 1.21 6.54 -11.60
N ALA A 25 0.70 7.42 -12.48
CA ALA A 25 1.31 8.70 -12.83
C ALA A 25 0.89 9.86 -11.92
N THR A 26 -0.16 9.68 -11.10
CA THR A 26 -0.66 10.69 -10.15
C THR A 26 0.12 10.63 -8.85
N VAL A 27 0.33 9.42 -8.34
CA VAL A 27 1.16 9.14 -7.16
C VAL A 27 2.18 8.06 -7.54
N PRO A 28 3.42 8.45 -7.88
CA PRO A 28 4.41 7.49 -8.34
C PRO A 28 4.63 6.31 -7.38
N PRO A 29 4.83 5.07 -7.89
CA PRO A 29 5.06 3.87 -7.06
C PRO A 29 6.24 3.99 -6.09
N ALA A 30 7.16 4.93 -6.32
CA ALA A 30 8.25 5.24 -5.42
C ALA A 30 7.76 5.62 -4.01
N HIS A 31 6.62 6.30 -3.89
CA HIS A 31 6.06 6.65 -2.58
C HIS A 31 5.57 5.44 -1.80
N ALA A 32 4.91 4.49 -2.47
CA ALA A 32 4.48 3.24 -1.85
C ALA A 32 5.68 2.37 -1.44
N ARG A 33 6.73 2.32 -2.27
CA ARG A 33 7.99 1.65 -1.92
C ARG A 33 8.67 2.27 -0.71
N ASP A 34 8.68 3.60 -0.64
CA ASP A 34 9.27 4.31 0.50
C ASP A 34 8.51 4.03 1.80
N LEU A 35 7.18 4.15 1.77
CA LEU A 35 6.34 3.85 2.93
C LEU A 35 6.49 2.39 3.38
N ALA A 36 6.53 1.44 2.44
CA ALA A 36 6.73 0.02 2.74
C ALA A 36 8.03 -0.24 3.49
N ARG A 37 9.13 0.44 3.11
CA ARG A 37 10.43 0.30 3.79
C ARG A 37 10.43 0.83 5.23
N ARG A 38 9.58 1.79 5.53
CA ARG A 38 9.48 2.43 6.85
C ARG A 38 8.58 1.66 7.81
N LEU A 39 7.66 0.86 7.29
CA LEU A 39 6.75 0.03 8.08
C LEU A 39 7.49 -1.25 8.54
N PRO A 40 7.59 -1.52 9.86
CA PRO A 40 8.33 -2.68 10.37
C PRO A 40 7.78 -4.02 9.88
N ARG A 41 6.45 -4.09 9.69
CA ARG A 41 5.70 -5.25 9.19
C ARG A 41 4.91 -4.89 7.93
N GLY A 42 5.55 -4.11 7.06
CA GLY A 42 4.99 -3.64 5.80
C GLY A 42 5.31 -4.59 4.64
N SER A 43 4.28 -4.93 3.87
CA SER A 43 4.42 -5.58 2.57
C SER A 43 3.85 -4.70 1.46
N LEU A 44 4.39 -4.81 0.25
CA LEU A 44 3.95 -4.04 -0.91
C LEU A 44 3.61 -4.95 -2.08
N ARG A 45 2.37 -4.83 -2.58
CA ARG A 45 1.92 -5.43 -3.83
C ARG A 45 1.77 -4.35 -4.90
N LEU A 46 2.67 -4.36 -5.88
CA LEU A 46 2.55 -3.54 -7.07
C LEU A 46 1.75 -4.26 -8.13
N LEU A 47 0.64 -3.68 -8.55
CA LEU A 47 -0.18 -4.21 -9.63
C LEU A 47 0.38 -3.72 -10.97
N ALA A 48 1.08 -4.60 -11.68
CA ALA A 48 1.68 -4.26 -12.97
C ALA A 48 0.61 -3.78 -13.96
N GLY A 49 0.89 -2.69 -14.69
CA GLY A 49 -0.04 -2.13 -15.68
C GLY A 49 -1.16 -1.26 -15.10
N GLU A 50 -1.35 -1.24 -13.78
CA GLU A 50 -2.45 -0.51 -13.15
C GLU A 50 -2.09 0.95 -12.87
N GLY A 51 -3.03 1.85 -13.13
CA GLY A 51 -2.93 3.27 -12.78
C GLY A 51 -3.51 3.60 -11.39
N HIS A 52 -3.62 4.88 -11.06
CA HIS A 52 -4.05 5.37 -9.74
C HIS A 52 -5.39 4.78 -9.24
N PHE A 53 -6.36 4.60 -10.14
CA PHE A 53 -7.73 4.21 -9.80
C PHE A 53 -8.02 2.70 -9.93
N PHE A 54 -6.99 1.86 -9.90
CA PHE A 54 -7.09 0.39 -10.03
C PHE A 54 -8.16 -0.24 -9.11
N PHE A 55 -8.32 0.32 -7.92
CA PHE A 55 -9.25 -0.18 -6.91
C PHE A 55 -10.71 -0.18 -7.37
N ARG A 56 -11.08 0.66 -8.35
CA ARG A 56 -12.45 0.70 -8.89
C ARG A 56 -12.82 -0.60 -9.60
N ALA A 57 -11.87 -1.20 -10.33
CA ALA A 57 -12.09 -2.45 -11.05
C ALA A 57 -11.84 -3.68 -10.17
N ARG A 58 -11.05 -3.53 -9.09
CA ARG A 58 -10.54 -4.64 -8.28
C ARG A 58 -11.08 -4.67 -6.85
N PHE A 59 -12.12 -3.90 -6.55
CA PHE A 59 -12.61 -3.71 -5.19
C PHE A 59 -12.87 -5.03 -4.44
N GLY A 60 -13.55 -5.99 -5.09
CA GLY A 60 -13.81 -7.31 -4.50
C GLY A 60 -12.55 -8.11 -4.21
N GLU A 61 -11.58 -8.11 -5.13
CA GLU A 61 -10.27 -8.75 -4.93
C GLU A 61 -9.52 -8.12 -3.75
N LEU A 62 -9.51 -6.79 -3.67
CA LEU A 62 -8.84 -6.05 -2.59
C LEU A 62 -9.47 -6.32 -1.22
N LEU A 63 -10.80 -6.40 -1.14
CA LEU A 63 -11.49 -6.78 0.10
C LEU A 63 -11.16 -8.22 0.50
N GLY A 64 -11.00 -9.13 -0.47
CA GLY A 64 -10.61 -10.51 -0.22
C GLY A 64 -9.27 -10.61 0.52
N LEU A 65 -8.34 -9.67 0.31
CA LEU A 65 -7.04 -9.64 0.99
C LEU A 65 -7.16 -9.47 2.51
N LEU A 66 -8.28 -8.93 3.02
CA LEU A 66 -8.52 -8.80 4.47
C LEU A 66 -8.88 -10.13 5.14
N LEU A 67 -9.26 -11.13 4.35
CA LEU A 67 -9.60 -12.48 4.84
C LEU A 67 -8.37 -13.38 4.89
N GLU A 68 -7.29 -13.00 4.23
CA GLU A 68 -6.04 -13.76 4.24
C GLU A 68 -5.32 -13.60 5.59
N PRO A 69 -4.78 -14.69 6.16
CA PRO A 69 -3.97 -14.60 7.37
C PRO A 69 -2.72 -13.75 7.09
N ALA A 70 -2.42 -12.84 8.02
CA ALA A 70 -1.22 -12.03 7.89
C ALA A 70 0.03 -12.89 8.15
N GLY A 71 0.84 -13.11 7.11
CA GLY A 71 2.17 -13.73 7.23
C GLY A 71 2.29 -15.15 6.65
N GLY A 72 2.20 -15.28 5.33
CA GLY A 72 2.82 -16.38 4.60
C GLY A 72 4.28 -16.09 4.29
#